data_AF-A0A5B1B670-F1
#
_entry.id   AF-A0A5B1B670-F1
#
_cell.length_a   1.000
_cell.length_b   1.000
_cell.length_c   1.000
_cell.angle_alpha   90.00
_cell.angle_beta   90.00
_cell.angle_gamma   90.00
#
_symmetry.space_group_name_H-M   'P 1'
#
loop_
_entity.id
_entity.type
_entity.pdbx_description
1 polymer ?
#
loop_
_entity_poly.entity_id
_entity_poly.type
_entity_poly.pdbx_seq_one_letter_code
_entity_poly.pdbx_strand_id
1 'polypeptide(L)'
;MGDAPPSSEPCRYPGCGRPSRPDPATGRPSLYCEQPDPGGGPVHNRANAWRARRSQRPATAVATDQPAPAPVSMARATLEQQLADLPAKLGELRDYFDGVLATIGSAGDVEAAAAEVEDAHREALAKVTEAERRASAAERATRLAEERAGVAEQQRQEADAVAEEALAEAVRVREELAAELARVRQEADAAVAAARDELAGAQTGHAAQLAERDAAVDRARADAETARREAAAAVAARAA
;
A
#
# COMPACT_ATOMS: atom_id res chain seq x y z
N MET A 1 37.13 4.30 -14.80
CA MET A 1 36.75 5.70 -14.50
C MET A 1 37.61 6.12 -13.32
N GLY A 2 38.59 6.98 -13.55
CA GLY A 2 39.56 7.38 -12.54
C GLY A 2 39.05 8.59 -11.77
N ASP A 3 38.86 8.42 -10.46
CA ASP A 3 38.60 9.51 -9.53
C ASP A 3 39.88 10.32 -9.32
N ALA A 4 39.83 11.60 -9.69
CA ALA A 4 40.85 12.57 -9.31
C ALA A 4 40.72 12.86 -7.81
N PRO A 5 41.79 12.73 -6.99
CA PRO A 5 41.70 13.02 -5.57
C PRO A 5 41.48 14.54 -5.36
N PRO A 6 40.72 14.95 -4.33
CA PRO A 6 40.58 16.36 -3.98
C PRO A 6 41.97 16.90 -3.64
N SER A 7 42.35 18.00 -4.28
CA SER A 7 43.61 18.70 -4.05
C SER A 7 43.65 19.23 -2.61
N SER A 8 44.26 18.47 -1.69
CA SER A 8 44.53 18.90 -0.32
C SER A 8 45.38 20.16 -0.34
N GLU A 9 44.85 21.27 0.17
CA GLU A 9 45.62 22.50 0.36
C GLU A 9 46.84 22.22 1.27
N PRO A 10 47.98 22.90 1.06
CA PRO A 10 49.13 22.73 1.95
C PRO A 10 48.79 23.16 3.39
N CYS A 11 49.33 22.45 4.36
CA CYS A 11 49.18 22.70 5.79
C CYS A 11 49.54 24.15 6.13
N ARG A 12 48.65 24.87 6.81
CA ARG A 12 48.83 26.30 7.15
C ARG A 12 49.73 26.56 8.38
N TYR A 13 50.50 25.56 8.79
CA TYR A 13 51.48 25.66 9.88
C TYR A 13 52.80 26.26 9.34
N PRO A 14 53.43 27.23 10.04
CA PRO A 14 54.66 27.87 9.54
C PRO A 14 55.76 26.85 9.24
N GLY A 15 56.28 26.83 8.01
CA GLY A 15 57.36 25.95 7.58
C GLY A 15 56.95 24.52 7.18
N CYS A 16 55.66 24.20 7.18
CA CYS A 16 55.17 22.88 6.74
C CYS A 16 54.64 22.93 5.30
N GLY A 17 55.16 22.05 4.43
CA GLY A 17 54.68 21.87 3.05
C GLY A 17 53.80 20.63 2.82
N ARG A 18 53.44 19.90 3.89
CA ARG A 18 52.61 18.69 3.79
C ARG A 18 51.17 19.03 3.43
N PRO A 19 50.41 18.14 2.75
CA PRO A 19 48.98 18.34 2.54
C PRO A 19 48.23 18.42 3.89
N SER A 20 47.16 19.22 3.94
CA SER A 20 46.23 19.23 5.07
C SER A 20 45.55 17.87 5.21
N ARG A 21 45.07 17.57 6.43
CA ARG A 21 44.37 16.31 6.67
C ARG A 21 43.08 16.27 5.83
N PRO A 22 42.77 15.15 5.16
CA PRO A 22 41.56 15.00 4.35
C PRO A 22 40.29 15.30 5.14
N ASP A 23 39.29 15.84 4.45
CA ASP A 23 38.04 16.25 5.07
C ASP A 23 37.32 15.07 5.74
N PRO A 24 36.86 15.22 6.99
CA PRO A 24 36.01 14.22 7.60
C PRO A 24 34.65 14.19 6.86
N ALA A 25 34.05 12.99 6.74
CA ALA A 25 32.75 12.80 6.08
C ALA A 25 31.61 13.66 6.68
N THR A 26 31.79 14.15 7.91
CA THR A 26 30.95 15.14 8.56
C THR A 26 31.84 16.17 9.29
N GLY A 27 31.67 17.45 8.99
CA GLY A 27 32.37 18.56 9.66
C GLY A 27 33.04 19.55 8.72
N ARG A 28 33.74 20.52 9.30
CA ARG A 28 34.46 21.57 8.57
C ARG A 28 35.84 21.06 8.13
N PRO A 29 36.27 21.33 6.88
CA PRO A 29 37.59 20.99 6.39
C PRO A 29 38.74 21.38 7.33
N SER A 30 39.72 20.49 7.47
CA SER A 30 40.88 20.75 8.33
C SER A 30 41.95 21.52 7.55
N LEU A 31 42.50 22.59 8.15
CA LEU A 31 43.51 23.45 7.51
C LEU A 31 44.95 23.05 7.86
N TYR A 32 45.14 21.95 8.59
CA TYR A 32 46.44 21.51 9.11
C TYR A 32 46.60 19.99 8.94
N CYS A 33 47.83 19.49 8.88
CA CYS A 33 48.09 18.06 8.69
C CYS A 33 47.93 17.23 9.98
N GLU A 34 47.82 17.87 11.14
CA GLU A 34 47.66 17.23 12.46
C GLU A 34 48.75 16.20 12.80
N GLN A 35 49.91 16.31 12.16
CA GLN A 35 51.08 15.50 12.46
C GLN A 35 52.15 16.32 13.20
N PRO A 36 52.96 15.70 14.06
CA PRO A 36 54.14 16.33 14.64
C PRO A 36 55.28 16.48 13.60
N ASP A 37 56.22 17.37 13.89
CA ASP A 37 57.45 17.52 13.10
C ASP A 37 58.32 16.24 13.18
N PRO A 38 59.13 15.92 12.15
CA PRO A 38 59.99 14.73 12.12
C PRO A 38 60.92 14.54 13.32
N GLY A 39 61.26 15.63 14.03
CA GLY A 39 62.10 15.63 15.22
C GLY A 39 61.35 15.56 16.55
N GLY A 40 60.06 15.20 16.56
CA GLY A 40 59.24 15.17 17.78
C GLY A 40 58.67 16.53 18.19
N GLY A 41 58.50 17.44 17.22
CA GLY A 41 57.95 18.78 17.46
C GLY A 41 56.44 18.81 17.69
N PRO A 42 55.87 19.99 18.02
CA PRO A 42 54.45 20.14 18.31
C PRO A 42 53.57 19.73 17.12
N VAL A 43 52.43 19.10 17.41
CA VAL A 43 51.46 18.70 16.39
C VAL A 43 50.93 19.92 15.62
N HIS A 44 50.89 19.83 14.29
CA HIS A 44 50.42 20.91 13.44
C HIS A 44 48.91 21.06 13.53
N ASN A 45 48.46 21.95 14.41
CA ASN A 45 47.05 22.34 14.58
C ASN A 45 46.95 23.86 14.79
N ARG A 46 45.72 24.40 14.85
CA ARG A 46 45.48 25.84 14.99
C ARG A 46 46.15 26.46 16.22
N ALA A 47 46.09 25.77 17.37
CA ALA A 47 46.63 26.27 18.63
C ALA A 47 48.16 26.36 18.61
N ASN A 48 48.82 25.35 18.05
CA ASN A 48 50.28 25.32 17.94
C ASN A 48 50.77 26.26 16.83
N ALA A 49 50.03 26.40 15.72
CA ALA A 49 50.35 27.34 14.66
C ALA A 49 50.30 28.80 15.15
N TRP A 50 49.36 29.13 16.05
CA TRP A 50 49.32 30.45 16.69
C TRP A 50 50.53 30.67 17.62
N ARG A 51 50.90 29.68 18.44
CA ARG A 51 52.10 29.74 19.30
C ARG A 51 53.38 29.91 18.48
N ALA A 52 53.55 29.13 17.40
CA ALA A 52 54.70 29.21 16.50
C ALA A 52 54.82 30.58 15.82
N ARG A 53 53.70 31.19 15.41
CA ARG A 53 53.71 32.56 14.85
C ARG A 53 54.06 33.61 15.91
N ARG A 54 53.66 33.39 17.16
CA ARG A 54 54.00 34.29 18.27
C ARG A 54 55.48 34.21 18.65
N SER A 55 56.09 33.03 18.59
CA SER A 55 57.53 32.87 18.84
C SER A 55 58.42 33.34 17.68
N GLN A 56 57.89 33.38 16.44
CA GLN A 56 58.58 33.92 15.27
C GLN A 56 58.38 35.44 15.08
N ARG A 57 57.46 36.06 15.84
CA ARG A 57 57.41 37.53 15.90
C ARG A 57 58.70 38.00 16.59
N PRO A 58 59.49 38.90 15.97
CA PRO A 58 60.56 39.55 16.71
C PRO A 58 59.92 40.21 17.93
N ALA A 59 60.48 39.95 19.10
CA ALA A 59 60.14 40.70 20.29
C ALA A 59 60.46 42.16 19.99
N THR A 60 59.46 42.92 19.54
CA THR A 60 59.47 44.38 19.72
C THR A 60 59.70 44.56 21.20
N ALA A 61 60.92 45.00 21.52
CA ALA A 61 61.42 45.15 22.87
C ALA A 61 60.33 45.83 23.70
N VAL A 62 59.71 45.05 24.59
CA VAL A 62 59.16 45.63 25.81
C VAL A 62 60.42 46.12 26.51
N ALA A 63 60.61 47.43 26.47
CA ALA A 63 61.63 48.08 27.28
C ALA A 63 61.35 47.69 28.73
N THR A 64 62.03 46.67 29.23
CA THR A 64 62.24 46.49 30.65
C THR A 64 63.23 47.56 31.05
N ASP A 65 62.70 48.76 31.24
CA ASP A 65 63.39 49.82 31.94
C ASP A 65 63.56 49.33 33.37
N GLN A 66 64.80 49.00 33.75
CA GLN A 66 65.13 48.96 35.17
C GLN A 66 64.82 50.35 35.73
N PRO A 67 64.06 50.49 36.83
CA PRO A 67 63.91 51.79 37.42
C PRO A 67 65.26 52.16 38.05
N ALA A 68 66.05 52.96 37.33
CA ALA A 68 66.87 53.98 37.98
C ALA A 68 65.94 54.77 38.94
N PRO A 69 66.43 55.31 40.07
CA PRO A 69 65.59 56.14 40.93
C PRO A 69 65.13 57.36 40.11
N ALA A 70 63.94 57.25 39.54
CA ALA A 70 63.30 58.36 38.89
C ALA A 70 63.16 59.44 39.97
N PRO A 71 63.48 60.71 39.67
CA PRO A 71 63.26 61.77 40.63
C PRO A 71 61.82 61.69 41.11
N VAL A 72 61.59 61.89 42.41
CA VAL A 72 60.29 61.76 43.09
C VAL A 72 59.17 62.52 42.36
N SER A 73 59.53 63.49 41.50
CA SER A 73 58.70 64.20 40.55
C SER A 73 58.06 63.34 39.44
N MET A 74 58.74 62.34 38.87
CA MET A 74 58.15 61.45 37.85
C MET A 74 57.19 60.45 38.49
N ALA A 75 57.50 59.95 39.69
CA ALA A 75 56.57 59.12 40.46
C ALA A 75 55.32 59.92 40.88
N ARG A 76 55.48 61.21 41.25
CA ARG A 76 54.36 62.14 41.50
C ARG A 76 53.56 62.45 40.24
N ALA A 77 54.20 62.73 39.11
CA ALA A 77 53.52 62.99 37.85
C ALA A 77 52.74 61.76 37.37
N THR A 78 53.29 60.56 37.57
CA THR A 78 52.60 59.30 37.25
C THR A 78 51.44 59.05 38.23
N LEU A 79 51.58 59.40 39.51
CA LEU A 79 50.51 59.31 40.50
C LEU A 79 49.38 60.33 40.23
N GLU A 80 49.72 61.56 39.87
CA GLU A 80 48.76 62.60 39.48
C GLU A 80 48.01 62.22 38.21
N GLN A 81 48.69 61.65 37.22
CA GLN A 81 48.06 61.09 36.02
C GLN A 81 47.13 59.92 36.39
N GLN A 82 47.56 59.00 37.25
CA GLN A 82 46.70 57.91 37.70
C GLN A 82 45.49 58.39 38.51
N LEU A 83 45.64 59.44 39.32
CA LEU A 83 44.54 60.07 40.06
C LEU A 83 43.61 60.86 39.13
N ALA A 84 44.11 61.43 38.03
CA ALA A 84 43.32 62.10 37.00
C ALA A 84 42.56 61.11 36.11
N ASP A 85 43.12 59.91 35.87
CA ASP A 85 42.50 58.84 35.09
C ASP A 85 41.55 57.95 35.92
N LEU A 86 41.70 57.96 37.26
CA LEU A 86 40.88 57.19 38.19
C LEU A 86 39.36 57.42 38.01
N PRO A 87 38.85 58.65 37.85
CA PRO A 87 37.42 58.90 37.63
C PRO A 87 36.92 58.27 36.32
N ALA A 88 37.73 58.31 35.26
CA ALA A 88 37.39 57.69 33.98
C ALA A 88 37.31 56.17 34.11
N LYS A 89 38.29 55.55 34.79
CA LYS A 89 38.26 54.09 35.05
C LYS A 89 37.12 53.66 35.96
N LEU A 90 36.75 54.49 36.94
CA LEU A 90 35.56 54.27 37.77
C LEU A 90 34.27 54.43 36.96
N GLY A 91 34.24 55.32 35.97
CA GLY A 91 33.16 55.44 34.98
C GLY A 91 33.03 54.17 34.13
N GLU A 92 34.13 53.70 33.54
CA GLU A 92 34.15 52.45 32.76
C GLU A 92 33.67 51.24 33.58
N LEU A 93 34.09 51.15 34.84
CA LEU A 93 33.68 50.08 35.75
C LEU A 93 32.18 50.16 36.08
N ARG A 94 31.65 51.38 36.26
CA ARG A 94 30.23 51.62 36.46
C ARG A 94 29.42 51.23 35.23
N ASP A 95 29.83 51.65 34.04
CA ASP A 95 29.18 51.30 32.78
C ASP A 95 29.18 49.78 32.56
N TYR A 96 30.27 49.11 32.93
CA TYR A 96 30.34 47.65 32.92
C TYR A 96 29.33 47.01 33.88
N PHE A 97 29.24 47.47 35.13
CA PHE A 97 28.28 46.94 36.09
C PHE A 97 26.82 47.25 35.70
N ASP A 98 26.55 48.43 35.15
CA ASP A 98 25.22 48.79 34.62
C ASP A 98 24.85 47.88 33.44
N GLY A 99 25.82 47.55 32.56
CA GLY A 99 25.63 46.57 31.48
C GLY A 99 25.39 45.14 32.00
N VAL A 100 26.10 44.71 33.03
CA VAL A 100 25.89 43.41 33.68
C VAL A 100 24.51 43.35 34.36
N LEU A 101 24.10 44.41 35.07
CA LEU A 101 22.79 44.49 35.71
C LEU A 101 21.65 44.51 34.69
N ALA A 102 21.80 45.22 33.56
CA ALA A 102 20.84 45.18 32.47
C ALA A 102 20.72 43.78 31.86
N THR A 103 21.85 43.08 31.69
CA THR A 103 21.87 41.69 31.18
C THR A 103 21.20 40.73 32.17
N ILE A 104 21.48 40.85 33.47
CA ILE A 104 20.84 40.06 34.53
C ILE A 104 19.35 40.35 34.60
N GLY A 105 18.93 41.62 34.48
CA GLY A 105 17.52 42.00 34.43
C GLY A 105 16.78 41.38 33.24
N SER A 106 17.41 41.36 32.06
CA SER A 106 16.82 40.72 30.87
C SER A 106 16.80 39.20 30.94
N ALA A 107 17.83 38.58 31.53
CA ALA A 107 17.91 37.13 31.70
C ALA A 107 17.06 36.62 32.88
N GLY A 108 16.72 37.51 33.81
CA GLY A 108 15.87 37.26 34.97
C GLY A 108 14.39 37.51 34.73
N ASP A 109 13.97 37.80 33.50
CA ASP A 109 12.56 37.92 33.12
C ASP A 109 11.92 36.51 33.06
N VAL A 110 11.74 35.93 34.25
CA VAL A 110 11.12 34.61 34.46
C VAL A 110 9.67 34.62 33.99
N GLU A 111 9.03 35.79 33.98
CA GLU A 111 7.64 35.97 33.54
C GLU A 111 7.52 35.85 32.02
N ALA A 112 8.43 36.47 31.25
CA ALA A 112 8.51 36.28 29.81
C ALA A 112 8.85 34.82 29.44
N ALA A 113 9.81 34.20 30.13
CA ALA A 113 10.15 32.80 29.91
C ALA A 113 8.98 31.84 30.25
N ALA A 114 8.24 32.12 31.32
CA ALA A 114 7.05 31.35 31.69
C ALA A 114 5.95 31.48 30.63
N ALA A 115 5.72 32.68 30.09
CA ALA A 115 4.76 32.91 29.01
C ALA A 115 5.12 32.13 27.74
N GLU A 116 6.39 32.11 27.34
CA GLU A 116 6.85 31.32 26.18
C GLU A 116 6.65 29.82 26.38
N VAL A 117 6.92 29.31 27.60
CA VAL A 117 6.70 27.90 27.94
C VAL A 117 5.21 27.55 27.93
N GLU A 118 4.36 28.42 28.47
CA GLU A 118 2.91 28.22 28.43
C GLU A 118 2.37 28.25 27.00
N ASP A 119 2.87 29.15 26.15
CA ASP A 119 2.53 29.20 24.72
C ASP A 119 2.97 27.93 23.99
N ALA A 120 4.21 27.49 24.20
CA ALA A 120 4.73 26.24 23.63
C ALA A 120 3.93 25.03 24.13
N HIS A 121 3.52 25.02 25.41
CA HIS A 121 2.70 23.97 25.98
C HIS A 121 1.29 23.95 25.36
N ARG A 122 0.66 25.12 25.20
CA ARG A 122 -0.65 25.24 24.52
C ARG A 122 -0.57 24.80 23.06
N GLU A 123 0.47 25.19 22.35
CA GLU A 123 0.69 24.76 20.96
C GLU A 123 0.93 23.24 20.87
N ALA A 124 1.71 22.67 21.78
CA ALA A 124 1.95 21.24 21.84
C ALA A 124 0.65 20.46 22.11
N LEU A 125 -0.15 20.89 23.08
CA LEU A 125 -1.46 20.29 23.35
C LEU A 125 -2.38 20.37 22.14
N ALA A 126 -2.44 21.53 21.47
CA ALA A 126 -3.25 21.69 20.26
C ALA A 126 -2.81 20.74 19.13
N LYS A 127 -1.49 20.57 18.93
CA LYS A 127 -0.94 19.62 17.95
C LYS A 127 -1.27 18.17 18.30
N VAL A 128 -1.20 17.79 19.58
CA VAL A 128 -1.57 16.44 20.05
C VAL A 128 -3.06 16.19 19.81
N THR A 129 -3.94 17.10 20.24
CA THR A 129 -5.39 16.95 20.03
C THR A 129 -5.74 16.85 18.54
N GLU A 130 -5.11 17.63 17.67
CA GLU A 130 -5.35 17.53 16.23
C GLU A 130 -4.80 16.23 15.63
N ALA A 131 -3.67 15.72 16.13
CA ALA A 131 -3.13 14.42 15.72
C ALA A 131 -4.07 13.27 16.16
N GLU A 132 -4.56 13.30 17.41
CA GLU A 132 -5.51 12.32 17.94
C GLU A 132 -6.84 12.34 17.18
N ARG A 133 -7.34 13.53 16.83
CA ARG A 133 -8.54 13.70 16.01
C ARG A 133 -8.36 13.07 14.62
N ARG A 134 -7.21 13.30 13.98
CA ARG A 134 -6.87 12.70 12.68
C ARG A 134 -6.71 11.19 12.77
N ALA A 135 -6.03 10.67 13.79
CA ALA A 135 -5.88 9.23 14.02
C ALA A 135 -7.26 8.57 14.22
N SER A 136 -8.09 9.12 15.10
CA SER A 136 -9.44 8.64 15.35
C SER A 136 -10.33 8.65 14.10
N ALA A 137 -10.18 9.66 13.24
CA ALA A 137 -10.91 9.73 11.97
C ALA A 137 -10.41 8.67 10.97
N ALA A 138 -9.09 8.47 10.88
CA ALA A 138 -8.51 7.44 10.02
C ALA A 138 -8.94 6.04 10.45
N GLU A 139 -8.93 5.72 11.74
CA GLU A 139 -9.40 4.43 12.25
C GLU A 139 -10.88 4.17 11.94
N ARG A 140 -11.74 5.19 12.10
CA ARG A 140 -13.16 5.07 11.71
C ARG A 140 -13.30 4.82 10.22
N ALA A 141 -12.52 5.50 9.39
CA ALA A 141 -12.53 5.31 7.95
C ALA A 141 -12.08 3.89 7.56
N THR A 142 -11.02 3.37 8.21
CA THR A 142 -10.55 1.99 8.00
C THR A 142 -11.63 0.98 8.38
N ARG A 143 -12.23 1.09 9.57
CA ARG A 143 -13.31 0.18 9.99
C ARG A 143 -14.50 0.18 9.05
N LEU A 144 -14.93 1.35 8.59
CA LEU A 144 -16.02 1.46 7.60
C LEU A 144 -15.64 0.86 6.25
N ALA A 145 -14.37 0.99 5.83
CA ALA A 145 -13.88 0.39 4.60
C ALA A 145 -13.83 -1.14 4.70
N GLU A 146 -13.37 -1.68 5.83
CA GLU A 146 -13.34 -3.11 6.12
C GLU A 146 -14.76 -3.69 6.19
N GLU A 147 -15.69 -3.01 6.86
CA GLU A 147 -17.10 -3.42 6.92
C GLU A 147 -17.71 -3.48 5.51
N ARG A 148 -17.51 -2.44 4.69
CA ARG A 148 -17.99 -2.42 3.30
C ARG A 148 -17.35 -3.53 2.46
N ALA A 149 -16.06 -3.79 2.64
CA ALA A 149 -15.38 -4.88 1.94
C ALA A 149 -15.93 -6.24 2.38
N GLY A 150 -16.18 -6.44 3.67
CA GLY A 150 -16.79 -7.64 4.22
C GLY A 150 -18.21 -7.89 3.67
N VAL A 151 -19.04 -6.86 3.65
CA VAL A 151 -20.40 -6.93 3.07
C VAL A 151 -20.34 -7.22 1.57
N ALA A 152 -19.45 -6.57 0.82
CA ALA A 152 -19.30 -6.83 -0.60
C ALA A 152 -18.84 -8.26 -0.89
N GLU A 153 -17.93 -8.80 -0.08
CA GLU A 153 -17.47 -10.18 -0.22
C GLU A 153 -18.58 -11.19 0.14
N GLN A 154 -19.35 -10.93 1.21
CA GLN A 154 -20.52 -11.75 1.54
C GLN A 154 -21.56 -11.75 0.41
N GLN A 155 -21.88 -10.58 -0.14
CA GLN A 155 -22.80 -10.47 -1.28
C GLN A 155 -22.30 -11.23 -2.51
N ARG A 156 -20.99 -11.22 -2.78
CA ARG A 156 -20.40 -12.02 -3.85
C ARG A 156 -20.54 -13.51 -3.59
N GLN A 157 -20.23 -13.97 -2.37
CA GLN A 157 -20.35 -15.37 -2.00
C GLN A 157 -21.80 -15.87 -2.06
N GLU A 158 -22.76 -15.05 -1.61
CA GLU A 158 -24.18 -15.36 -1.74
C GLU A 158 -24.63 -15.42 -3.20
N ALA A 159 -24.17 -14.48 -4.04
CA ALA A 159 -24.48 -14.49 -5.46
C ALA A 159 -23.90 -15.71 -6.19
N ASP A 160 -22.66 -16.07 -5.87
CA ASP A 160 -21.99 -17.25 -6.42
C ASP A 160 -22.72 -18.54 -5.97
N ALA A 161 -23.12 -18.64 -4.71
CA ALA A 161 -23.89 -19.78 -4.20
C ALA A 161 -25.26 -19.92 -4.88
N VAL A 162 -26.00 -18.82 -5.04
CA VAL A 162 -27.29 -18.82 -5.76
C VAL A 162 -27.10 -19.20 -7.24
N ALA A 163 -26.02 -18.75 -7.87
CA ALA A 163 -25.71 -19.11 -9.25
C ALA A 163 -25.38 -20.60 -9.39
N GLU A 164 -24.59 -21.17 -8.48
CA GLU A 164 -24.30 -22.60 -8.43
C GLU A 164 -25.56 -23.44 -8.22
N GLU A 165 -26.42 -23.06 -7.29
CA GLU A 165 -27.70 -23.73 -7.04
C GLU A 165 -28.61 -23.66 -8.27
N ALA A 166 -28.72 -22.49 -8.92
CA ALA A 166 -29.51 -22.33 -10.13
C ALA A 166 -28.99 -23.18 -11.30
N LEU A 167 -27.67 -23.31 -11.45
CA LEU A 167 -27.06 -24.18 -12.46
C LEU A 167 -27.32 -25.65 -12.17
N ALA A 168 -27.18 -26.08 -10.91
CA ALA A 168 -27.47 -27.45 -10.49
C ALA A 168 -28.95 -27.80 -10.72
N GLU A 169 -29.86 -26.89 -10.39
CA GLU A 169 -31.29 -27.06 -10.63
C GLU A 169 -31.62 -27.13 -12.12
N ALA A 170 -31.00 -26.27 -12.94
CA ALA A 170 -31.19 -26.30 -14.39
C ALA A 170 -30.71 -27.63 -15.01
N VAL A 171 -29.63 -28.21 -14.51
CA VAL A 171 -29.17 -29.54 -14.94
C VAL A 171 -30.19 -30.60 -14.53
N ARG A 172 -30.64 -30.60 -13.26
CA ARG A 172 -31.64 -31.55 -12.76
C ARG A 172 -32.93 -31.51 -13.58
N VAL A 173 -33.49 -30.32 -13.82
CA VAL A 173 -34.71 -30.14 -14.62
C VAL A 173 -34.50 -30.63 -16.05
N ARG A 174 -33.33 -30.40 -16.66
CA ARG A 174 -33.03 -30.90 -18.01
C ARG A 174 -32.97 -32.42 -18.05
N GLU A 175 -32.37 -33.06 -17.06
CA GLU A 175 -32.30 -34.52 -16.96
C GLU A 175 -33.68 -35.14 -16.74
N GLU A 176 -34.49 -34.57 -15.84
CA GLU A 176 -35.88 -34.98 -15.59
C GLU A 176 -36.73 -34.86 -16.87
N LEU A 177 -36.66 -33.73 -17.58
CA LEU A 177 -37.38 -33.53 -18.84
C LEU A 177 -36.89 -34.48 -19.94
N ALA A 178 -35.59 -34.75 -20.04
CA ALA A 178 -35.05 -35.69 -21.00
C ALA A 178 -35.55 -37.12 -20.75
N ALA A 179 -35.62 -37.53 -19.48
CA ALA A 179 -36.18 -38.82 -19.07
C ALA A 179 -37.68 -38.90 -19.36
N GLU A 180 -38.44 -37.85 -19.08
CA GLU A 180 -39.88 -37.81 -19.38
C GLU A 180 -40.14 -37.87 -20.89
N LEU A 181 -39.38 -37.12 -21.70
CA LEU A 181 -39.49 -37.18 -23.16
C LEU A 181 -39.15 -38.57 -23.71
N ALA A 182 -38.15 -39.25 -23.14
CA ALA A 182 -37.82 -40.62 -23.51
C ALA A 182 -38.97 -41.58 -23.18
N ARG A 183 -39.57 -41.45 -21.99
CA ARG A 183 -40.74 -42.24 -21.58
C ARG A 183 -41.93 -42.01 -22.51
N VAL A 184 -42.29 -40.76 -22.78
CA VAL A 184 -43.42 -40.42 -23.66
C VAL A 184 -43.21 -40.97 -25.08
N ARG A 185 -41.98 -40.91 -25.60
CA ARG A 185 -41.66 -41.51 -26.91
C ARG A 185 -41.83 -43.02 -26.90
N GLN A 186 -41.34 -43.70 -25.87
CA GLN A 186 -41.50 -45.15 -25.73
C GLN A 186 -42.97 -45.55 -25.63
N GLU A 187 -43.77 -44.82 -24.84
CA GLU A 187 -45.22 -45.03 -24.72
C GLU A 187 -45.93 -44.81 -26.05
N ALA A 188 -45.57 -43.75 -26.79
CA ALA A 188 -46.12 -43.47 -28.10
C ALA A 188 -45.77 -44.57 -29.12
N ASP A 189 -44.51 -45.02 -29.16
CA ASP A 189 -44.07 -46.09 -30.03
C ASP A 189 -44.80 -47.41 -29.72
N ALA A 190 -44.99 -47.72 -28.44
CA ALA A 190 -45.76 -48.89 -28.00
C ALA A 190 -47.24 -48.78 -28.38
N ALA A 191 -47.87 -47.61 -28.20
CA ALA A 191 -49.25 -47.38 -28.60
C ALA A 191 -49.44 -47.48 -30.13
N VAL A 192 -48.49 -46.96 -30.91
CA VAL A 192 -48.49 -47.09 -32.38
C VAL A 192 -48.33 -48.55 -32.81
N ALA A 193 -47.45 -49.31 -32.16
CA ALA A 193 -47.29 -50.75 -32.43
C ALA A 193 -48.59 -51.52 -32.13
N ALA A 194 -49.18 -51.29 -30.96
CA ALA A 194 -50.45 -51.91 -30.57
C ALA A 194 -51.58 -51.59 -31.56
N ALA A 195 -51.72 -50.32 -31.96
CA ALA A 195 -52.74 -49.91 -32.94
C ALA A 195 -52.52 -50.56 -34.33
N ARG A 196 -51.27 -50.77 -34.74
CA ARG A 196 -50.95 -51.50 -35.99
C ARG A 196 -51.33 -52.97 -35.90
N ASP A 197 -51.05 -53.61 -34.77
CA ASP A 197 -51.40 -55.02 -34.54
C ASP A 197 -52.92 -55.21 -34.49
N GLU A 198 -53.65 -54.32 -33.80
CA GLU A 198 -55.11 -54.30 -33.77
C GLU A 198 -55.70 -54.13 -35.18
N LEU A 199 -55.16 -53.19 -35.97
CA LEU A 199 -55.60 -52.97 -37.35
C LEU A 199 -55.34 -54.20 -38.22
N ALA A 200 -54.16 -54.82 -38.12
CA ALA A 200 -53.81 -56.03 -38.87
C ALA A 200 -54.73 -57.20 -38.49
N GLY A 201 -55.03 -57.35 -37.20
CA GLY A 201 -55.99 -58.33 -36.69
C GLY A 201 -57.40 -58.09 -37.23
N ALA A 202 -57.88 -56.84 -37.20
CA ALA A 202 -59.18 -56.46 -37.74
C ALA A 202 -59.29 -56.70 -39.26
N GLN A 203 -58.23 -56.36 -40.02
CA GLN A 203 -58.17 -56.63 -41.46
C GLN A 203 -58.22 -58.12 -41.77
N THR A 204 -57.47 -58.93 -41.03
CA THR A 204 -57.46 -60.39 -41.18
C THR A 204 -58.83 -60.98 -40.85
N GLY A 205 -59.45 -60.54 -39.74
CA GLY A 205 -60.79 -60.97 -39.34
C GLY A 205 -61.86 -60.58 -40.36
N HIS A 206 -61.79 -59.36 -40.91
CA HIS A 206 -62.71 -58.92 -41.95
C HIS A 206 -62.55 -59.72 -43.25
N ALA A 207 -61.32 -60.00 -43.68
CA ALA A 207 -61.06 -60.83 -44.84
C ALA A 207 -61.61 -62.25 -44.66
N ALA A 208 -61.48 -62.83 -43.47
CA ALA A 208 -62.06 -64.13 -43.15
C ALA A 208 -63.60 -64.11 -43.20
N GLN A 209 -64.24 -63.07 -42.65
CA GLN A 209 -65.70 -62.91 -42.72
C GLN A 209 -66.20 -62.77 -44.17
N LEU A 210 -65.48 -62.02 -45.02
CA LEU A 210 -65.81 -61.92 -46.44
C LEU A 210 -65.69 -63.27 -47.14
N ALA A 211 -64.61 -64.01 -46.91
CA ALA A 211 -64.42 -65.34 -47.47
C ALA A 211 -65.51 -66.33 -47.03
N GLU A 212 -65.90 -66.30 -45.75
CA GLU A 212 -66.99 -67.13 -45.23
C GLU A 212 -68.33 -66.77 -45.87
N ARG A 213 -68.64 -65.47 -45.99
CA ARG A 213 -69.84 -64.97 -46.66
C ARG A 213 -69.87 -65.42 -48.11
N ASP A 214 -68.78 -65.25 -48.84
CA ASP A 214 -68.70 -65.61 -50.26
C ASP A 214 -68.88 -67.13 -50.44
N ALA A 215 -68.26 -67.95 -49.59
CA ALA A 215 -68.47 -69.39 -49.57
C ALA A 215 -69.93 -69.77 -49.23
N ALA A 216 -70.60 -69.04 -48.33
CA ALA A 216 -72.01 -69.25 -48.01
C ALA A 216 -72.93 -68.89 -49.19
N VAL A 217 -72.63 -67.80 -49.91
CA VAL A 217 -73.35 -67.39 -51.12
C VAL A 217 -73.18 -68.43 -52.23
N ASP A 218 -71.98 -68.94 -52.44
CA ASP A 218 -71.72 -69.96 -53.46
C ASP A 218 -72.42 -71.29 -53.15
N ARG A 219 -72.44 -71.71 -51.88
CA ARG A 219 -73.25 -72.86 -51.44
C ARG A 219 -74.74 -72.64 -51.72
N ALA A 220 -75.29 -71.48 -51.31
CA ALA A 220 -76.70 -71.16 -51.54
C ALA A 220 -77.06 -71.14 -53.04
N ARG A 221 -76.15 -70.68 -53.91
CA ARG A 221 -76.32 -70.74 -55.36
C ARG A 221 -76.35 -72.17 -55.89
N ALA A 222 -75.40 -73.01 -55.47
CA ALA A 222 -75.33 -74.42 -55.86
C ALA A 222 -76.56 -75.21 -55.40
N ASP A 223 -77.04 -74.94 -54.19
CA ASP A 223 -78.27 -75.53 -53.63
C ASP A 223 -79.49 -75.09 -54.45
N ALA A 224 -79.59 -73.80 -54.77
CA ALA A 224 -80.68 -73.27 -55.60
C ALA A 224 -80.68 -73.84 -57.03
N GLU A 225 -79.51 -74.01 -57.65
CA GLU A 225 -79.38 -74.68 -58.96
C GLU A 225 -79.79 -76.15 -58.90
N THR A 226 -79.42 -76.85 -57.83
CA THR A 226 -79.82 -78.24 -57.59
C THR A 226 -81.33 -78.35 -57.41
N ALA A 227 -81.94 -77.52 -56.55
CA ALA A 227 -83.38 -77.47 -56.36
C ALA A 227 -84.13 -77.14 -57.67
N ARG A 228 -83.60 -76.23 -58.50
CA ARG A 228 -84.18 -75.92 -59.82
C ARG A 228 -84.14 -77.13 -60.76
N ARG A 229 -83.04 -77.88 -60.78
CA ARG A 229 -82.91 -79.12 -61.59
C ARG A 229 -83.88 -80.19 -61.11
N GLU A 230 -84.00 -80.40 -59.81
CA GLU A 230 -84.94 -81.35 -59.21
C GLU A 230 -86.40 -80.96 -59.51
N ALA A 231 -86.75 -79.68 -59.36
CA ALA A 231 -88.08 -79.18 -59.70
C ALA A 231 -88.40 -79.36 -61.19
N ALA A 232 -87.45 -79.06 -62.10
CA ALA A 232 -87.61 -79.27 -63.52
C ALA A 232 -87.81 -80.76 -63.87
N ALA A 233 -87.04 -81.66 -63.24
CA ALA A 233 -87.20 -83.10 -63.41
C ALA A 233 -88.57 -83.59 -62.89
N ALA A 234 -89.03 -83.09 -61.74
CA ALA A 234 -90.34 -83.43 -61.19
C ALA A 234 -91.50 -82.95 -62.08
N VAL A 235 -91.38 -81.78 -62.72
CA VAL A 235 -92.37 -81.28 -63.68
C VAL A 235 -92.38 -82.16 -64.95
N ALA A 236 -91.22 -82.50 -65.49
CA ALA A 236 -91.12 -83.38 -66.66
C ALA A 236 -91.74 -84.76 -66.40
N ALA A 237 -91.50 -85.34 -65.21
CA ALA A 237 -92.07 -86.63 -64.81
C ALA A 237 -93.60 -86.61 -64.66
N ARG A 238 -94.23 -85.45 -64.41
CA ARG A 238 -95.69 -85.31 -64.35
C ARG A 238 -96.35 -85.13 -65.72
N ALA A 239 -95.57 -84.77 -66.74
CA ALA A 239 -96.06 -84.50 -68.10
C ALA A 239 -95.92 -85.71 -69.05
N ALA A 240 -95.25 -86.78 -68.61
CA ALA A 240 -95.13 -88.06 -69.30
C ALA A 240 -96.20 -89.05 -68.80
#